data_AF-A0A1I6H3H5-F1
#
_entry.id   AF-A0A1I6H3H5-F1
#
_cell.length_a   1.000
_cell.length_b   1.000
_cell.length_c   1.000
_cell.angle_alpha   90.00
_cell.angle_beta   90.00
_cell.angle_gamma   90.00
#
_symmetry.space_group_name_H-M   'P 1'
#
loop_
_entity.id
_entity.type
_entity.pdbx_description
1 polymer ?
#
loop_
_entity_poly.entity_id
_entity_poly.type
_entity_poly.pdbx_seq_one_letter_code
_entity_poly.pdbx_strand_id
1 'polypeptide(L)' 'MSEDDYKKLHPVLSEVTRTYVDLYTNRPNEKNREKLIKLEALLHEKLEAIRKAKEGGE' A
#
# COMPACT_ATOMS: atom_id res chain seq x y z
N MET A 1 28.56 13.57 -17.52
CA MET A 1 28.82 12.17 -17.12
C MET A 1 27.60 11.35 -17.50
N SER A 2 27.79 10.21 -18.15
CA SER A 2 26.66 9.30 -18.40
C SER A 2 26.29 8.59 -17.10
N GLU A 3 25.05 8.10 -17.01
CA GLU A 3 24.58 7.34 -15.84
C GLU A 3 25.42 6.08 -15.59
N ASP A 4 25.93 5.47 -16.66
CA ASP A 4 26.81 4.31 -16.61
C ASP A 4 28.22 4.64 -16.10
N ASP A 5 28.72 5.84 -16.40
CA ASP A 5 30.00 6.32 -15.85
C ASP A 5 29.88 6.61 -14.34
N TYR A 6 28.74 7.16 -13.91
CA TYR A 6 28.46 7.43 -12.50
C TYR A 6 28.33 6.12 -11.69
N LYS A 7 27.66 5.11 -12.26
CA LYS A 7 27.53 3.78 -11.63
C LYS A 7 28.87 3.08 -11.43
N LYS A 8 29.78 3.19 -12.40
CA LYS A 8 31.14 2.63 -12.30
C LYS A 8 32.01 3.37 -11.29
N LEU A 9 31.86 4.69 -11.20
CA LEU A 9 32.66 5.52 -10.31
C LEU A 9 32.18 5.44 -8.85
N HIS A 10 30.88 5.27 -8.62
CA HIS A 10 30.27 5.20 -7.30
C HIS A 10 29.29 4.03 -7.17
N PRO A 11 29.80 2.78 -7.15
CA PRO A 11 28.95 1.59 -7.10
C PRO A 11 28.10 1.52 -5.82
N VAL A 12 28.67 1.89 -4.67
CA VAL A 12 27.96 1.90 -3.39
C VAL A 12 26.82 2.93 -3.38
N LEU A 13 27.08 4.15 -3.87
CA LEU A 13 26.04 5.19 -3.91
C LEU A 13 24.90 4.78 -4.86
N SER A 14 25.23 4.14 -5.98
CA SER A 14 24.23 3.65 -6.93
C SER A 14 23.34 2.56 -6.34
N GLU A 15 23.91 1.63 -5.57
CA GLU A 15 23.17 0.58 -4.88
C GLU A 15 22.29 1.13 -3.75
N VAL A 16 22.79 2.12 -3.00
CA VAL A 16 22.01 2.83 -1.98
C VAL A 16 20.83 3.56 -2.62
N THR A 17 21.05 4.31 -3.70
CA THR A 17 19.98 5.01 -4.43
C THR A 17 18.94 4.03 -4.94
N ARG A 18 19.36 2.91 -5.54
CA ARG A 18 18.43 1.86 -6.00
C ARG A 18 17.62 1.27 -4.85
N THR A 19 18.26 0.97 -3.72
CA THR A 19 17.58 0.43 -2.53
C THR A 19 16.55 1.42 -1.99
N TYR A 20 16.89 2.71 -1.92
CA TYR A 20 15.95 3.76 -1.53
C TYR A 20 14.77 3.85 -2.49
N VAL A 21 15.02 3.86 -3.80
CA VAL A 21 13.96 3.86 -4.81
C VAL A 21 13.09 2.61 -4.66
N ASP A 22 13.68 1.43 -4.51
CA ASP A 22 12.96 0.17 -4.34
C ASP A 22 12.10 0.20 -3.06
N LEU A 23 12.58 0.73 -1.93
CA LEU A 23 11.79 0.86 -0.70
C LEU A 23 10.52 1.71 -0.87
N TYR A 24 10.56 2.75 -1.70
CA TYR A 24 9.44 3.66 -1.92
C TYR A 24 8.59 3.32 -3.16
N THR A 25 9.12 2.56 -4.12
CA THR A 25 8.39 2.11 -5.32
C THR A 25 7.81 0.73 -5.16
N ASN A 26 8.42 -0.13 -4.34
CA ASN A 26 7.85 -1.40 -3.95
C ASN A 26 6.70 -1.07 -2.99
N ARG A 27 5.46 -1.09 -3.50
CA ARG A 27 4.23 -1.06 -2.70
C ARG A 27 3.73 -2.51 -2.49
N PRO A 28 4.44 -3.39 -1.77
CA PRO A 28 4.03 -4.79 -1.62
C PRO A 28 2.66 -4.90 -0.93
N ASN A 29 2.27 -3.88 -0.18
CA ASN A 29 1.01 -3.84 0.54
C ASN A 29 -0.13 -3.09 -0.17
N GLU A 30 0.02 -2.61 -1.41
CA GLU A 30 -1.12 -1.92 -2.06
C GLU A 30 -2.29 -2.90 -2.31
N LYS A 31 -1.99 -4.12 -2.80
CA LYS A 31 -3.02 -5.16 -2.97
C LYS A 31 -3.64 -5.59 -1.63
N ASN A 32 -2.87 -5.59 -0.55
CA ASN A 32 -3.38 -5.90 0.78
C ASN A 32 -4.22 -4.75 1.34
N ARG A 33 -3.79 -3.51 1.13
CA ARG A 33 -4.52 -2.29 1.48
C ARG A 33 -5.86 -2.22 0.76
N GLU A 34 -5.90 -2.50 -0.54
CA GLU A 34 -7.15 -2.60 -1.30
C GLU A 34 -8.09 -3.68 -0.76
N LYS A 35 -7.56 -4.85 -0.40
CA LYS A 35 -8.36 -5.93 0.22
C LYS A 35 -8.92 -5.50 1.58
N LEU A 36 -8.13 -4.84 2.42
CA LEU A 36 -8.56 -4.35 3.73
C LEU A 36 -9.66 -3.30 3.61
N ILE A 37 -9.54 -2.36 2.67
CA ILE A 37 -10.57 -1.34 2.40
C ILE A 37 -11.90 -1.99 2.00
N LYS A 38 -11.87 -3.02 1.13
CA LYS A 38 -13.09 -3.76 0.74
C LYS A 38 -13.73 -4.49 1.92
N LEU A 39 -12.90 -5.08 2.79
CA LEU A 39 -13.34 -5.77 4.00
C LEU A 39 -13.99 -4.79 5.00
N GLU A 40 -13.39 -3.61 5.18
CA GLU A 40 -13.92 -2.56 6.04
C GLU A 40 -15.30 -2.06 5.57
N ALA A 41 -15.45 -1.86 4.26
CA ALA A 41 -16.73 -1.46 3.65
C ALA A 41 -17.83 -2.53 3.88
N LEU A 42 -17.50 -3.81 3.66
CA LEU A 42 -18.42 -4.92 3.91
C LEU A 42 -18.84 -4.98 5.39
N LEU A 43 -17.88 -4.80 6.30
CA LEU A 43 -18.15 -4.79 7.74
C LEU A 43 -19.09 -3.64 8.12
N HIS A 44 -18.86 -2.44 7.60
CA HIS A 44 -19.74 -1.29 7.83
C HIS A 44 -21.16 -1.56 7.34
N GLU A 45 -21.33 -2.09 6.12
CA GLU A 45 -22.64 -2.42 5.57
C GLU A 45 -23.41 -3.42 6.45
N LYS A 46 -22.74 -4.48 6.93
CA LYS A 46 -23.36 -5.47 7.81
C LYS A 46 -23.73 -4.88 9.17
N LEU A 47 -22.87 -4.04 9.75
CA LEU A 47 -23.16 -3.37 11.02
C LEU A 47 -24.33 -2.40 10.90
N GLU A 48 -24.43 -1.66 9.79
CA GLU A 48 -25.60 -0.82 9.52
C GLU A 48 -26.87 -1.64 9.36
N ALA A 49 -26.83 -2.76 8.65
CA ALA A 49 -27.98 -3.65 8.50
C ALA A 49 -28.46 -4.19 9.86
N ILE A 50 -27.52 -4.58 10.74
CA ILE A 50 -27.83 -5.02 12.11
C ILE A 50 -28.43 -3.86 12.94
N ARG A 51 -27.86 -2.66 12.84
CA ARG A 51 -28.40 -1.48 13.54
C ARG A 51 -29.83 -1.16 13.08
N LYS A 52 -30.08 -1.14 11.78
CA LYS A 52 -31.42 -0.90 11.22
C LYS A 52 -32.42 -1.97 11.66
N ALA A 53 -32.02 -3.25 11.70
CA ALA A 53 -32.86 -4.32 12.19
C ALA A 53 -33.17 -4.19 13.70
N LYS A 54 -32.24 -3.62 14.47
CA LYS A 54 -32.42 -3.34 15.90
C LYS A 54 -33.29 -2.11 16.14
N GLU A 55 -33.19 -1.08 15.30
CA GLU A 55 -33.91 0.20 15.44
C GLU A 55 -35.30 0.19 14.79
N GLY A 56 -35.54 -0.65 13.78
CA GLY A 56 -36.84 -0.82 13.11
C GLY A 56 -37.71 -1.94 13.68
N GLY A 57 -37.34 -2.47 14.85
CA GLY A 57 -38.01 -3.57 15.55
C GLY A 57 -38.86 -3.12 16.76
N GLU A 58 -39.35 -1.87 16.75
CA GLU A 58 -40.36 -1.34 17.68
C GLU A 58 -41.66 -1.00 16.95
#